data_AF-A0A2R4NJT1-F1
#
_entry.id   AF-A0A2R4NJT1-F1
#
_cell.length_a   1.000
_cell.length_b   1.000
_cell.length_c   1.000
_cell.angle_alpha   90.00
_cell.angle_beta   90.00
_cell.angle_gamma   90.00
#
_symmetry.space_group_name_H-M   'P 1'
#
loop_
_entity.id
_entity.type
_entity.pdbx_description
1 polymer ?
#
loop_
_entity_poly.entity_id
_entity_poly.type
_entity_poly.pdbx_seq_one_letter_code
_entity_poly.pdbx_strand_id
1 'polypeptide(L)'
;MASATEKKQVIIQHPCVFTRGSLKHILTHSSKASPATVVASVATLADCDRPLQRFPDTHLIILNLQNRDATADISLSHRISHLREHYPRCRVIIIAEAFCVRLLRQYFYHVSQVCAVIARQAPLSEFITQINTAFFPRLYPKWRQPVRLTYQERMILTLLLRGRSNNAIADYLCLSNKTISYHKRSVMNKLGFLAPPEGAASEDDSPTQFFNHAIVHLSFVLAAMACDEKNMS
;
A
#
# COMPACT_ATOMS: atom_id res chain seq x y z
N MET A 1 -24.99 -26.71 -11.27
CA MET A 1 -24.84 -25.70 -12.33
C MET A 1 -23.42 -25.17 -12.28
N ALA A 2 -22.57 -25.58 -13.22
CA ALA A 2 -21.19 -25.09 -13.30
C ALA A 2 -21.24 -23.60 -13.66
N SER A 3 -20.89 -22.73 -12.71
CA SER A 3 -20.70 -21.31 -12.98
C SER A 3 -19.63 -21.19 -14.04
N ALA A 4 -19.97 -20.65 -15.22
CA ALA A 4 -19.00 -20.28 -16.24
C ALA A 4 -17.86 -19.52 -15.56
N THR A 5 -16.62 -19.88 -15.89
CA THR A 5 -15.40 -19.25 -15.36
C THR A 5 -15.37 -17.79 -15.80
N GLU A 6 -15.94 -16.92 -14.97
CA GLU A 6 -15.96 -15.48 -15.20
C GLU A 6 -14.53 -14.99 -15.40
N LYS A 7 -14.27 -14.45 -16.59
CA LYS A 7 -12.97 -13.96 -17.01
C LYS A 7 -12.65 -12.71 -16.21
N LYS A 8 -11.66 -12.79 -15.32
CA LYS A 8 -11.34 -11.69 -14.40
C LYS A 8 -10.62 -10.56 -15.13
N GLN A 9 -11.16 -9.35 -15.05
CA GLN A 9 -10.58 -8.16 -15.67
C GLN A 9 -9.60 -7.48 -14.72
N VAL A 10 -8.40 -7.15 -15.22
CA VAL A 10 -7.31 -6.55 -14.44
C VAL A 10 -6.80 -5.28 -15.07
N ILE A 11 -6.58 -4.25 -14.25
CA ILE A 11 -5.86 -3.04 -14.63
C ILE A 11 -4.50 -3.06 -13.93
N ILE A 12 -3.44 -2.75 -14.67
CA ILE A 12 -2.08 -2.63 -14.14
C ILE A 12 -1.66 -1.16 -14.18
N GLN A 13 -1.30 -0.60 -13.03
CA GLN A 13 -0.61 0.67 -12.93
C GLN A 13 0.81 0.42 -12.42
N HIS A 14 1.78 0.69 -13.29
CA HIS A 14 3.20 0.63 -12.94
C HIS A 14 4.00 1.43 -13.96
N PRO A 15 4.93 2.32 -13.60
CA PRO A 15 5.59 3.18 -14.58
C PRO A 15 6.58 2.46 -15.50
N CYS A 16 7.25 1.42 -15.01
CA CYS A 16 8.12 0.58 -15.83
C CYS A 16 7.31 -0.28 -16.83
N VAL A 17 7.56 -0.09 -18.14
CA VAL A 17 6.92 -0.85 -19.23
C VAL A 17 7.25 -2.34 -19.17
N PHE A 18 8.48 -2.69 -18.77
CA PHE A 18 8.90 -4.09 -18.64
C PHE A 18 8.13 -4.79 -17.52
N THR A 19 7.99 -4.15 -16.36
CA THR A 19 7.17 -4.70 -15.26
C THR A 19 5.73 -4.89 -15.69
N ARG A 20 5.13 -3.90 -16.38
CA ARG A 20 3.77 -4.06 -16.92
C ARG A 20 3.66 -5.24 -17.89
N GLY A 21 4.64 -5.44 -18.76
CA GLY A 21 4.73 -6.57 -19.69
C GLY A 21 4.82 -7.91 -18.96
N SER A 22 5.72 -8.03 -17.99
CA SER A 22 5.89 -9.24 -17.17
C SER A 22 4.62 -9.55 -16.38
N LEU A 23 4.02 -8.55 -15.72
CA LEU A 23 2.77 -8.71 -14.99
C LEU A 23 1.64 -9.18 -15.90
N LYS A 24 1.52 -8.60 -17.09
CA LYS A 24 0.55 -9.04 -18.09
C LYS A 24 0.76 -10.50 -18.46
N HIS A 25 2.00 -10.90 -18.73
CA HIS A 25 2.33 -12.28 -19.06
C HIS A 25 2.00 -13.26 -17.92
N ILE A 26 2.35 -12.93 -16.67
CA ILE A 26 2.06 -13.75 -15.49
C ILE A 26 0.55 -13.89 -15.29
N LEU A 27 -0.21 -12.78 -15.35
CA LEU A 27 -1.66 -12.81 -15.15
C LEU A 27 -2.38 -13.65 -16.20
N THR A 28 -1.92 -13.64 -17.45
CA THR A 28 -2.54 -14.41 -18.53
C THR A 28 -2.18 -15.90 -18.49
N HIS A 29 -1.01 -16.28 -17.97
CA HIS A 29 -0.49 -17.66 -18.07
C HIS A 29 -0.41 -18.42 -16.73
N SER A 30 -0.42 -17.75 -15.57
CA SER A 30 -0.18 -18.41 -14.27
C SER A 30 -1.45 -18.78 -13.49
N SER A 31 -2.62 -18.21 -13.82
CA SER A 31 -3.88 -18.53 -13.13
C SER A 31 -4.57 -19.74 -13.76
N LYS A 32 -4.42 -20.91 -13.15
CA LYS A 32 -5.09 -22.15 -13.58
C LYS A 32 -6.61 -22.15 -13.34
N ALA A 33 -7.13 -21.28 -12.46
CA ALA A 33 -8.52 -21.31 -12.00
C ALA A 33 -9.45 -20.29 -12.71
N SER A 34 -8.91 -19.19 -13.24
CA SER A 34 -9.61 -18.30 -14.17
C SER A 34 -8.58 -17.46 -14.93
N PRO A 35 -8.54 -17.49 -16.26
CA PRO A 35 -7.62 -16.67 -17.03
C PRO A 35 -7.95 -15.19 -16.81
N ALA A 36 -7.04 -14.46 -16.17
CA ALA A 36 -7.18 -13.04 -15.99
C ALA A 36 -6.85 -12.31 -17.31
N THR A 37 -7.70 -11.36 -17.69
CA THR A 37 -7.47 -10.48 -18.85
C THR A 37 -7.02 -9.13 -18.35
N VAL A 38 -5.81 -8.73 -18.74
CA VAL A 38 -5.36 -7.36 -18.55
C VAL A 38 -6.06 -6.48 -19.57
N VAL A 39 -7.04 -5.70 -19.12
CA VAL A 39 -7.88 -4.82 -19.96
C VAL A 39 -7.23 -3.45 -20.18
N ALA A 40 -6.37 -3.01 -19.26
CA ALA A 40 -5.58 -1.80 -19.39
C ALA A 40 -4.26 -1.86 -18.61
N SER A 41 -3.32 -1.02 -19.04
CA SER A 41 -1.97 -0.95 -18.51
C SER A 41 -1.49 0.49 -18.62
N VAL A 42 -1.29 1.15 -17.48
CA VAL A 42 -1.02 2.59 -17.38
C VAL A 42 0.26 2.87 -16.60
N ALA A 43 0.91 3.99 -16.90
CA ALA A 43 2.19 4.35 -16.28
C ALA A 43 1.98 5.07 -14.93
N THR A 44 1.04 6.00 -14.87
CA THR A 44 0.81 6.85 -13.70
C THR A 44 -0.47 6.48 -12.99
N LEU A 45 -0.57 6.87 -11.71
CA LEU A 45 -1.78 6.68 -10.93
C LEU A 45 -2.96 7.45 -11.56
N ALA A 46 -2.75 8.70 -11.98
CA ALA A 46 -3.78 9.57 -12.58
C ALA A 46 -4.45 8.98 -13.84
N ASP A 47 -3.74 8.15 -14.58
CA ASP A 47 -4.26 7.53 -15.81
C ASP A 47 -5.25 6.39 -15.57
N CYS A 48 -5.49 5.97 -14.32
CA CYS A 48 -6.35 4.84 -13.99
C CYS A 48 -7.85 5.09 -14.25
N ASP A 49 -8.31 6.35 -14.24
CA ASP A 49 -9.74 6.65 -14.25
C ASP A 49 -10.40 6.34 -15.60
N ARG A 50 -9.71 6.63 -16.72
CA ARG A 50 -10.20 6.31 -18.07
C ARG A 50 -10.42 4.79 -18.26
N PRO A 51 -9.44 3.92 -17.96
CA PRO A 51 -9.65 2.48 -17.93
C PRO A 51 -10.80 2.01 -17.03
N LEU A 52 -10.94 2.55 -15.82
CA LEU A 52 -11.99 2.14 -14.88
C LEU A 52 -13.38 2.51 -15.41
N GLN A 53 -13.53 3.66 -16.07
CA GLN A 53 -14.78 4.05 -16.75
C GLN A 53 -15.06 3.16 -17.97
N ARG A 54 -14.03 2.80 -18.74
CA ARG A 54 -14.17 1.94 -19.93
C ARG A 54 -14.50 0.49 -19.56
N PHE A 55 -13.99 0.03 -18.41
CA PHE A 55 -14.12 -1.34 -17.92
C PHE A 55 -14.67 -1.33 -16.47
N PRO A 56 -15.97 -1.03 -16.29
CA PRO A 56 -16.58 -0.91 -14.95
C PRO A 56 -16.59 -2.23 -14.17
N ASP A 57 -16.53 -3.37 -14.87
CA ASP A 57 -16.42 -4.72 -14.29
C ASP A 57 -14.97 -5.10 -13.95
N THR A 58 -14.07 -4.13 -13.76
CA THR A 58 -12.69 -4.42 -13.34
C THR A 58 -12.69 -5.10 -11.97
N HIS A 59 -12.08 -6.28 -11.91
CA HIS A 59 -12.06 -7.13 -10.71
C HIS A 59 -10.86 -6.85 -9.81
N LEU A 60 -9.73 -6.50 -10.42
CA LEU A 60 -8.47 -6.26 -9.71
C LEU A 60 -7.74 -5.09 -10.35
N ILE A 61 -7.22 -4.20 -9.51
CA ILE A 61 -6.24 -3.20 -9.90
C ILE A 61 -4.94 -3.44 -9.14
N ILE A 62 -3.82 -3.45 -9.87
CA ILE A 62 -2.48 -3.55 -9.31
C ILE A 62 -1.86 -2.16 -9.38
N LEU A 63 -1.59 -1.57 -8.22
CA LEU A 63 -1.07 -0.22 -8.09
C LEU A 63 0.38 -0.28 -7.62
N ASN A 64 1.27 0.43 -8.28
CA ASN A 64 2.63 0.63 -7.81
C ASN A 64 2.73 1.98 -7.11
N LEU A 65 2.98 1.96 -5.81
CA LEU A 65 3.24 3.16 -5.03
C LEU A 65 4.65 3.66 -5.31
N GLN A 66 4.79 4.81 -5.99
CA GLN A 66 6.07 5.50 -6.13
C GLN A 66 6.16 6.75 -5.28
N ASN A 67 7.41 7.13 -4.99
CA ASN A 67 7.74 8.39 -4.36
C ASN A 67 7.28 9.63 -5.17
N ARG A 68 7.18 9.51 -6.50
CA ARG A 68 6.72 10.60 -7.39
C ARG A 68 5.21 10.76 -7.46
N ASP A 69 4.43 9.73 -7.11
CA ASP A 69 2.95 9.83 -7.13
C ASP A 69 2.42 10.71 -6.00
N ALA A 70 3.24 11.04 -4.99
CA ALA A 70 2.94 12.04 -3.97
C ALA A 70 3.01 13.49 -4.47
N THR A 71 3.51 13.71 -5.70
CA THR A 71 3.51 15.02 -6.37
C THR A 71 2.40 15.16 -7.41
N ALA A 72 1.63 14.09 -7.68
CA ALA A 72 0.44 14.15 -8.49
C ALA A 72 -0.76 14.58 -7.63
N ASP A 73 -1.70 15.34 -8.19
CA ASP A 73 -2.93 15.85 -7.53
C ASP A 73 -3.80 14.79 -6.84
N ILE A 74 -3.50 13.49 -7.03
CA ILE A 74 -4.33 12.38 -6.54
C ILE A 74 -3.49 11.46 -5.65
N SER A 75 -3.80 11.49 -4.35
CA SER A 75 -3.22 10.62 -3.33
C SER A 75 -3.66 9.14 -3.50
N LEU A 76 -2.86 8.19 -3.03
CA LEU A 76 -3.23 6.76 -3.04
C LEU A 76 -4.45 6.49 -2.16
N SER A 77 -4.61 7.20 -1.03
CA SER A 77 -5.82 7.10 -0.21
C SER A 77 -7.05 7.60 -0.96
N HIS A 78 -6.97 8.75 -1.63
CA HIS A 78 -8.06 9.29 -2.45
C HIS A 78 -8.47 8.31 -3.55
N ARG A 79 -7.50 7.68 -4.23
CA ARG A 79 -7.75 6.63 -5.23
C ARG A 79 -8.54 5.46 -4.63
N ILE A 80 -8.10 4.95 -3.48
CA ILE A 80 -8.75 3.80 -2.83
C ILE A 80 -10.16 4.16 -2.37
N SER A 81 -10.38 5.37 -1.87
CA SER A 81 -11.71 5.84 -1.46
C SER A 81 -12.64 6.01 -2.65
N HIS A 82 -12.14 6.56 -3.76
CA HIS A 82 -12.87 6.62 -5.03
C HIS A 82 -13.25 5.22 -5.55
N LEU A 83 -12.32 4.26 -5.50
CA LEU A 83 -12.59 2.86 -5.84
C LEU A 83 -13.65 2.23 -4.92
N ARG A 84 -13.64 2.58 -3.63
CA ARG A 84 -14.62 2.08 -2.66
C ARG A 84 -16.03 2.55 -2.95
N GLU A 85 -16.16 3.81 -3.35
CA GLU A 85 -17.45 4.45 -3.63
C GLU A 85 -18.02 4.03 -5.00
N HIS A 86 -17.20 3.98 -6.04
CA HIS A 86 -17.66 3.79 -7.42
C HIS A 86 -17.46 2.37 -7.97
N TYR A 87 -16.52 1.61 -7.40
CA TYR A 87 -16.14 0.28 -7.90
C TYR A 87 -16.02 -0.75 -6.75
N PRO A 88 -17.10 -1.00 -5.97
CA PRO A 88 -17.04 -1.78 -4.72
C PRO A 88 -16.58 -3.23 -4.90
N ARG A 89 -16.69 -3.79 -6.12
CA ARG A 89 -16.21 -5.15 -6.46
C ARG A 89 -14.74 -5.19 -6.87
N CYS A 90 -14.12 -4.04 -7.15
CA CYS A 90 -12.72 -3.96 -7.55
C CYS A 90 -11.82 -4.13 -6.32
N ARG A 91 -10.90 -5.10 -6.40
CA ARG A 91 -9.89 -5.35 -5.36
C ARG A 91 -8.57 -4.69 -5.73
N VAL A 92 -7.75 -4.40 -4.72
CA VAL A 92 -6.50 -3.65 -4.87
C VAL A 92 -5.31 -4.44 -4.34
N ILE A 93 -4.31 -4.64 -5.20
CA ILE A 93 -2.96 -5.05 -4.80
C ILE A 93 -2.05 -3.82 -4.91
N ILE A 94 -1.28 -3.55 -3.87
CA ILE A 94 -0.29 -2.48 -3.85
C ILE A 94 1.11 -3.09 -3.96
N ILE A 95 1.94 -2.61 -4.87
CA ILE A 95 3.37 -2.87 -4.92
C ILE A 95 4.07 -1.65 -4.33
N ALA A 96 4.93 -1.85 -3.34
CA ALA A 96 5.60 -0.76 -2.64
C ALA A 96 7.04 -1.14 -2.26
N GLU A 97 7.84 -0.15 -1.90
CA GLU A 97 9.15 -0.42 -1.31
C GLU A 97 9.01 -1.17 0.03
N ALA A 98 9.91 -2.13 0.30
CA ALA A 98 9.80 -3.02 1.46
C ALA A 98 9.63 -2.28 2.79
N PHE A 99 10.32 -1.15 2.97
CA PHE A 99 10.23 -0.37 4.20
C PHE A 99 8.80 0.14 4.46
N CYS A 100 8.02 0.46 3.42
CA CYS A 100 6.63 0.93 3.57
C CYS A 100 5.61 -0.18 3.81
N VAL A 101 5.93 -1.44 3.51
CA VAL A 101 4.93 -2.53 3.47
C VAL A 101 4.19 -2.69 4.80
N ARG A 102 4.91 -2.67 5.94
CA ARG A 102 4.30 -2.81 7.27
C ARG A 102 3.38 -1.64 7.62
N LEU A 103 3.78 -0.42 7.28
CA LEU A 103 2.96 0.78 7.50
C LEU A 103 1.69 0.75 6.62
N LEU A 104 1.81 0.40 5.35
CA LEU A 104 0.66 0.29 4.44
C LEU A 104 -0.30 -0.81 4.90
N ARG A 105 0.22 -1.95 5.36
CA ARG A 105 -0.59 -3.02 5.98
C ARG A 105 -1.31 -2.53 7.24
N GLN A 106 -0.62 -1.76 8.09
CA GLN A 106 -1.22 -1.16 9.29
C GLN A 106 -2.38 -0.23 8.92
N TYR A 107 -2.18 0.63 7.92
CA TYR A 107 -3.16 1.62 7.50
C TYR A 107 -4.37 1.00 6.80
N PHE A 108 -4.13 0.11 5.83
CA PHE A 108 -5.19 -0.50 5.02
C PHE A 108 -5.82 -1.74 5.62
N TYR A 109 -5.49 -2.09 6.87
CA TYR A 109 -5.99 -3.32 7.49
C TYR A 109 -7.52 -3.43 7.45
N HIS A 110 -8.20 -2.34 7.79
CA HIS A 110 -9.66 -2.25 7.82
C HIS A 110 -10.30 -1.94 6.46
N VAL A 111 -9.51 -1.67 5.42
CA VAL A 111 -10.02 -1.44 4.07
C VAL A 111 -10.17 -2.80 3.37
N SER A 112 -11.41 -3.21 3.12
CA SER A 112 -11.73 -4.54 2.55
C SER A 112 -11.25 -4.73 1.12
N GLN A 113 -11.22 -3.65 0.32
CA GLN A 113 -10.77 -3.67 -1.08
C GLN A 113 -9.27 -3.94 -1.21
N VAL A 114 -8.45 -3.43 -0.28
CA VAL A 114 -7.01 -3.67 -0.30
C VAL A 114 -6.75 -5.09 0.21
N CYS A 115 -6.38 -5.96 -0.72
CA CYS A 115 -6.17 -7.38 -0.44
C CYS A 115 -4.71 -7.73 -0.17
N ALA A 116 -3.77 -7.01 -0.79
CA ALA A 116 -2.35 -7.23 -0.59
C ALA A 116 -1.52 -5.96 -0.82
N VAL A 117 -0.33 -5.96 -0.24
CA VAL A 117 0.75 -4.97 -0.29
C VAL A 117 1.99 -5.83 -0.29
N ILE A 118 2.72 -5.75 -1.39
CA ILE A 118 3.80 -6.64 -1.75
C ILE A 118 5.04 -5.76 -1.89
N ALA A 119 6.15 -6.22 -1.32
CA ALA A 119 7.43 -5.54 -1.53
C ALA A 119 7.82 -5.65 -3.00
N ARG A 120 8.38 -4.58 -3.59
CA ARG A 120 8.84 -4.58 -4.99
C ARG A 120 9.85 -5.69 -5.28
N GLN A 121 10.70 -6.01 -4.29
CA GLN A 121 11.70 -7.08 -4.33
C GLN A 121 11.17 -8.46 -3.87
N ALA A 122 9.87 -8.59 -3.60
CA ALA A 122 9.28 -9.87 -3.20
C ALA A 122 9.48 -10.92 -4.30
N PRO A 123 9.69 -12.20 -3.94
CA PRO A 123 9.81 -13.26 -4.92
C PRO A 123 8.52 -13.41 -5.73
N LEU A 124 8.64 -13.85 -6.98
CA LEU A 124 7.50 -14.03 -7.89
C LEU A 124 6.44 -15.00 -7.33
N SER A 125 6.86 -16.01 -6.56
CA SER A 125 5.96 -16.94 -5.88
C SER A 125 5.02 -16.26 -4.88
N GLU A 126 5.51 -15.26 -4.14
CA GLU A 126 4.68 -14.43 -3.26
C GLU A 126 3.67 -13.65 -4.10
N PHE A 127 4.12 -13.03 -5.19
CA PHE A 127 3.25 -12.26 -6.07
C PHE A 127 2.10 -13.09 -6.67
N ILE A 128 2.41 -14.28 -7.18
CA ILE A 128 1.41 -15.23 -7.70
C ILE A 128 0.42 -15.64 -6.59
N THR A 129 0.92 -15.90 -5.39
CA THR A 129 0.08 -16.24 -4.22
C THR A 129 -0.89 -15.11 -3.88
N GLN A 130 -0.44 -13.86 -3.91
CA GLN A 130 -1.28 -12.70 -3.61
C GLN A 130 -2.31 -12.42 -4.72
N ILE A 131 -1.97 -12.65 -5.99
CA ILE A 131 -2.95 -12.59 -7.09
C ILE A 131 -4.06 -13.63 -6.87
N ASN A 132 -3.69 -14.88 -6.58
CA ASN A 132 -4.68 -15.93 -6.33
C ASN A 132 -5.56 -15.61 -5.13
N THR A 133 -4.98 -15.05 -4.06
CA THR A 133 -5.72 -14.52 -2.90
C THR A 133 -6.68 -13.39 -3.29
N ALA A 134 -6.27 -12.52 -4.22
CA ALA A 134 -7.08 -11.43 -4.74
C ALA A 134 -8.25 -11.90 -5.62
N PHE A 135 -8.16 -13.06 -6.27
CA PHE A 135 -9.31 -13.62 -6.98
C PHE A 135 -10.16 -14.56 -6.12
N PHE A 136 -9.57 -15.20 -5.11
CA PHE A 136 -10.21 -16.23 -4.29
C PHE A 136 -10.04 -15.94 -2.79
N PRO A 137 -10.70 -14.89 -2.26
CA PRO A 137 -10.51 -14.42 -0.87
C PRO A 137 -10.91 -15.43 0.19
N ARG A 138 -11.80 -16.37 -0.13
CA ARG A 138 -12.28 -17.40 0.81
C ARG A 138 -11.24 -18.48 1.10
N LEU A 139 -10.22 -18.60 0.25
CA LEU A 139 -9.20 -19.65 0.34
C LEU A 139 -7.92 -19.18 1.04
N TYR A 140 -7.75 -17.86 1.21
CA TYR A 140 -6.50 -17.29 1.72
C TYR A 140 -6.80 -16.12 2.69
N PRO A 141 -6.30 -16.19 3.94
CA PRO A 141 -6.56 -15.16 4.92
C PRO A 141 -5.89 -13.83 4.51
N LYS A 142 -6.52 -12.71 4.92
CA LYS A 142 -5.84 -11.39 4.91
C LYS A 142 -4.50 -11.53 5.65
N TRP A 143 -3.54 -10.69 5.29
CA TRP A 143 -2.28 -10.53 6.03
C TRP A 143 -2.47 -10.50 7.54
N ARG A 144 -1.42 -10.93 8.26
CA ARG A 144 -1.40 -10.97 9.74
C ARG A 144 -1.89 -9.65 10.34
N GLN A 145 -2.53 -9.75 11.50
CA GLN A 145 -3.04 -8.58 12.20
C GLN A 145 -1.96 -7.49 12.33
N PRO A 146 -2.35 -6.20 12.29
CA PRO A 146 -1.41 -5.10 12.41
C PRO A 146 -0.72 -5.16 13.76
N VAL A 147 0.43 -4.51 13.86
CA VAL A 147 1.10 -4.38 15.14
C VAL A 147 0.23 -3.55 16.07
N ARG A 148 0.11 -3.98 17.33
CA ARG A 148 -0.66 -3.26 18.34
C ARG A 148 0.08 -1.98 18.74
N LEU A 149 -0.39 -0.87 18.21
CA LEU A 149 0.01 0.47 18.63
C LEU A 149 -0.89 0.93 19.79
N THR A 150 -0.31 1.56 20.80
CA THR A 150 -1.07 2.20 21.89
C THR A 150 -1.89 3.38 21.34
N TYR A 151 -2.84 3.89 22.13
CA TYR A 151 -3.62 5.06 21.73
C TYR A 151 -2.71 6.27 21.40
N GLN A 152 -1.74 6.56 22.26
CA GLN A 152 -0.77 7.65 22.05
C GLN A 152 0.10 7.42 20.82
N GLU A 153 0.57 6.20 20.60
CA GLU A 153 1.36 5.83 19.43
C GLU A 153 0.56 5.98 18.13
N ARG A 154 -0.71 5.57 18.13
CA ARG A 154 -1.62 5.79 16.99
C ARG A 154 -1.82 7.28 16.74
N MET A 155 -2.11 8.06 17.77
CA MET A 155 -2.35 9.50 17.64
C MET A 155 -1.10 10.24 17.11
N ILE A 156 0.08 9.93 17.64
CA ILE A 156 1.35 10.49 17.15
C ILE A 156 1.62 10.04 15.72
N LEU A 157 1.39 8.76 15.40
CA LEU A 157 1.51 8.26 14.03
C LEU A 157 0.56 8.99 13.09
N THR A 158 -0.70 9.22 13.47
CA THR A 158 -1.68 9.99 12.68
C THR A 158 -1.25 11.44 12.47
N LEU A 159 -0.71 12.11 13.49
CA LEU A 159 -0.24 13.49 13.35
C LEU A 159 1.04 13.58 12.51
N LEU A 160 1.95 12.61 12.65
CA LEU A 160 3.10 12.46 11.76
C LEU A 160 2.60 12.25 10.32
N LEU A 161 1.62 11.35 10.11
CA LEU A 161 0.93 11.11 8.83
C LEU A 161 0.26 12.35 8.23
N ARG A 162 0.08 13.43 9.00
CA ARG A 162 -0.42 14.73 8.52
C ARG A 162 0.69 15.76 8.25
N GLY A 163 1.95 15.34 8.29
CA GLY A 163 3.12 16.21 8.07
C GLY A 163 3.44 17.15 9.24
N ARG A 164 2.87 16.91 10.44
CA ARG A 164 3.18 17.75 11.61
C ARG A 164 4.59 17.49 12.12
N SER A 165 5.32 18.55 12.46
CA SER A 165 6.65 18.44 13.06
C SER A 165 6.56 17.95 14.51
N ASN A 166 7.66 17.41 15.06
CA ASN A 166 7.69 16.96 16.46
C ASN A 166 7.29 18.08 17.44
N ASN A 167 7.70 19.33 17.18
CA ASN A 167 7.32 20.49 17.99
C ASN A 167 5.81 20.75 17.89
N ALA A 168 5.27 20.81 16.68
CA ALA A 168 3.83 21.02 16.49
C ALA A 168 2.98 19.92 17.14
N ILE A 169 3.45 18.67 17.13
CA ILE A 169 2.80 17.54 17.82
C ILE A 169 2.90 17.70 19.34
N ALA A 170 4.08 18.08 19.85
CA ALA A 170 4.31 18.33 21.27
C ALA A 170 3.37 19.42 21.79
N ASP A 171 3.26 20.54 21.07
CA ASP A 171 2.37 21.64 21.39
C ASP A 171 0.90 21.19 21.35
N TYR A 172 0.50 20.47 20.30
CA TYR A 172 -0.87 19.97 20.13
C TYR A 172 -1.30 18.98 21.22
N LEU A 173 -0.39 18.13 21.67
CA LEU A 173 -0.66 17.11 22.70
C LEU A 173 -0.33 17.57 24.12
N CYS A 174 0.16 18.80 24.29
CA CYS A 174 0.71 19.30 25.56
C CYS A 174 1.77 18.35 26.16
N LEU A 175 2.64 17.80 25.33
CA LEU A 175 3.73 16.88 25.71
C LEU A 175 5.09 17.48 25.39
N SER A 176 6.14 17.04 26.08
CA SER A 176 7.50 17.45 25.74
C SER A 176 7.93 16.87 24.37
N ASN A 177 8.78 17.59 23.63
CA ASN A 177 9.38 17.07 22.40
C ASN A 177 10.12 15.73 22.65
N LYS A 178 10.77 15.59 23.82
CA LYS A 178 11.43 14.34 24.22
C LYS A 178 10.45 13.17 24.29
N THR A 179 9.25 13.39 24.82
CA THR A 179 8.17 12.40 24.88
C THR A 179 7.69 12.03 23.47
N ILE A 180 7.47 13.01 22.58
CA ILE A 180 7.10 12.75 21.18
C ILE A 180 8.18 11.95 20.47
N SER A 181 9.45 12.32 20.64
CA SER A 181 10.59 11.61 20.05
C SER A 181 10.70 10.17 20.53
N TYR A 182 10.41 9.91 21.81
CA TYR A 182 10.33 8.57 22.37
C TYR A 182 9.21 7.74 21.71
N HIS A 183 7.98 8.25 21.69
CA HIS A 183 6.85 7.53 21.08
C HIS A 183 7.05 7.30 19.59
N LYS A 184 7.60 8.28 18.86
CA LYS A 184 7.95 8.14 17.45
C LYS A 184 8.92 6.97 17.25
N ARG A 185 9.99 6.90 18.04
CA ARG A 185 10.94 5.77 17.98
C ARG A 185 10.26 4.44 18.30
N SER A 186 9.40 4.40 19.32
CA SER A 186 8.61 3.21 19.66
C SER A 186 7.73 2.74 18.50
N VAL A 187 6.99 3.66 17.86
CA VAL A 187 6.17 3.37 16.68
C VAL A 187 7.02 2.83 15.54
N MET A 188 8.15 3.46 15.25
CA MET A 188 9.02 3.04 14.14
C MET A 188 9.62 1.65 14.39
N ASN A 189 10.02 1.34 15.63
CA ASN A 189 10.41 -0.01 16.05
C ASN A 189 9.28 -1.02 15.83
N LYS A 190 8.07 -0.70 16.31
CA LYS A 190 6.88 -1.55 16.16
C LYS A 190 6.48 -1.75 14.70
N LEU A 191 6.68 -0.76 13.84
CA LEU A 191 6.42 -0.86 12.41
C LEU A 191 7.59 -1.49 11.64
N GLY A 192 8.69 -1.83 12.30
CA GLY A 192 9.81 -2.56 11.69
C GLY A 192 10.76 -1.71 10.86
N PHE A 193 10.69 -0.38 10.97
CA PHE A 193 11.60 0.52 10.25
C PHE A 193 13.03 0.54 10.83
N LEU A 194 13.19 0.03 12.06
CA LEU A 194 14.45 0.00 12.79
C LEU A 194 14.99 -1.43 12.98
N ALA A 195 14.29 -2.42 12.42
CA ALA A 195 14.82 -3.77 12.29
C ALA A 195 15.51 -3.87 10.91
N PRO A 196 16.74 -4.40 10.82
CA PRO A 196 17.30 -4.78 9.52
C PRO A 196 16.31 -5.73 8.82
N PRO A 197 16.12 -5.63 7.50
CA PRO A 197 15.34 -6.62 6.79
C PRO A 197 15.97 -8.01 7.07
N GLU A 198 15.13 -9.01 7.41
CA GLU A 198 15.59 -10.38 7.64
C GLU A 198 16.47 -10.81 6.45
N GLY A 199 17.78 -10.95 6.68
CA GLY A 199 18.75 -11.39 5.68
C GLY A 199 19.66 -10.33 5.05
N ALA A 200 19.61 -9.04 5.42
CA ALA A 200 20.62 -8.07 4.97
C ALA A 200 21.80 -7.99 5.94
N ALA A 201 22.95 -8.47 5.48
CA ALA A 201 24.24 -8.11 6.07
C ALA A 201 24.45 -6.59 5.94
N SER A 202 25.04 -6.02 6.98
CA SER A 202 25.43 -4.63 7.17
C SER A 202 25.88 -3.89 5.89
N GLU A 203 25.18 -2.81 5.57
CA GLU A 203 25.77 -1.64 4.91
C GLU A 203 25.55 -0.41 5.80
N ASP A 204 26.61 0.38 5.92
CA ASP A 204 26.92 1.48 6.84
C ASP A 204 25.96 2.70 6.77
N ASP A 205 24.65 2.51 6.87
CA ASP A 205 23.74 3.62 7.15
C ASP A 205 23.42 3.66 8.66
N SER A 206 23.89 4.71 9.34
CA SER A 206 23.59 4.89 10.76
C SER A 206 22.07 4.81 11.00
N PRO A 207 21.59 4.21 12.11
CA PRO A 207 20.16 4.08 12.39
C PRO A 207 19.41 5.41 12.30
N THR A 208 20.09 6.53 12.56
CA THR A 208 19.55 7.90 12.47
C THR A 208 19.40 8.39 11.02
N GLN A 209 20.30 8.01 10.11
CA GLN A 209 20.25 8.36 8.69
C GLN A 209 19.19 7.53 7.97
N PHE A 210 19.10 6.24 8.29
CA PHE A 210 17.98 5.38 7.88
C PHE A 210 16.65 5.88 8.45
N PHE A 211 16.63 6.36 9.70
CA PHE A 211 15.44 6.95 10.33
C PHE A 211 15.00 8.25 9.64
N ASN A 212 15.93 9.16 9.32
CA ASN A 212 15.62 10.40 8.61
C ASN A 212 15.21 10.12 7.15
N HIS A 213 15.85 9.17 6.47
CA HIS A 213 15.47 8.72 5.14
C HIS A 213 14.09 8.07 5.15
N ALA A 214 13.83 7.13 6.07
CA ALA A 214 12.52 6.51 6.26
C ALA A 214 11.44 7.50 6.69
N ILE A 215 11.78 8.58 7.42
CA ILE A 215 10.86 9.69 7.74
C ILE A 215 10.55 10.53 6.52
N VAL A 216 11.56 10.89 5.72
CA VAL A 216 11.40 11.64 4.47
C VAL A 216 10.52 10.83 3.50
N HIS A 217 10.80 9.53 3.36
CA HIS A 217 9.98 8.59 2.59
C HIS A 217 8.63 8.29 3.23
N LEU A 218 8.54 8.30 4.57
CA LEU A 218 7.26 8.28 5.26
C LEU A 218 6.51 9.50 4.78
N SER A 219 7.00 10.74 4.94
CA SER A 219 6.29 12.01 4.60
C SER A 219 5.63 11.99 3.22
N PHE A 220 6.18 11.25 2.26
CA PHE A 220 5.56 11.03 0.95
C PHE A 220 4.42 10.01 0.98
N VAL A 221 4.58 8.87 1.66
CA VAL A 221 3.45 8.01 2.04
C VAL A 221 2.43 8.79 2.87
N LEU A 222 2.85 9.70 3.76
CA LEU A 222 1.98 10.55 4.58
C LEU A 222 1.16 11.50 3.69
N ALA A 223 1.78 12.18 2.72
CA ALA A 223 1.09 13.03 1.74
C ALA A 223 0.13 12.24 0.84
N ALA A 224 0.53 11.04 0.40
CA ALA A 224 -0.31 10.13 -0.36
C ALA A 224 -1.51 9.56 0.45
N MET A 225 -1.52 9.75 1.77
CA MET A 225 -2.49 9.15 2.68
C MET A 225 -3.34 10.17 3.45
N ALA A 226 -2.84 11.40 3.66
CA ALA A 226 -3.43 12.46 4.49
C ALA A 226 -4.76 13.06 3.96
N CYS A 227 -5.21 12.72 2.75
CA CYS A 227 -6.41 13.32 2.14
C CYS A 227 -7.75 12.74 2.62
N ASP A 228 -7.81 11.83 3.60
CA ASP A 228 -9.08 11.17 3.95
C ASP A 228 -9.43 11.24 5.44
N GLU A 229 -10.17 12.28 5.82
CA GLU A 229 -10.77 12.44 7.16
C GLU A 229 -12.11 11.71 7.32
N LYS A 230 -12.70 11.15 6.26
CA LYS A 230 -14.09 10.64 6.29
C LYS A 230 -14.24 9.13 6.46
N ASN A 231 -13.16 8.36 6.51
CA ASN A 231 -13.21 6.89 6.40
C ASN A 231 -12.67 6.06 7.56
N MET A 232 -12.44 6.67 8.72
CA MET A 232 -12.05 5.95 9.94
C MET A 232 -13.17 5.93 11.01
N SER A 233 -14.43 6.07 10.59
CA SER A 233 -15.62 5.76 11.39
C SER A 233 -16.31 4.51 10.86
#